data_AF-A0A918DP02-F1
#
_entry.id   AF-A0A918DP02-F1
#
_cell.length_a   1.000
_cell.length_b   1.000
_cell.length_c   1.000
_cell.angle_alpha   90.00
_cell.angle_beta   90.00
_cell.angle_gamma   90.00
#
_symmetry.space_group_name_H-M   'P 1'
#
loop_
_entity.id
_entity.type
_entity.pdbx_description
1 polymer ?
#
loop_
_entity_poly.entity_id
_entity_poly.type
_entity_poly.pdbx_seq_one_letter_code
_entity_poly.pdbx_strand_id
1 'polypeptide(L)'
;MNSYERRCRLLLQAYPSRYRQARGEELIGTLLDLAEPERAWPTLRDSLDVVRGGIVLRLRERPPLWHWARYRLLHKRLPYAYRWWARDDLVGKWYLARQYMAWLLLTSPLWTFIAPGGLLWGDLVIASALLLMVGYLSRPTLRRYQLSRHEFDHEGTPIGQ
;
A
#
# COMPACT_ATOMS: atom_id res chain seq x y z
N MET A 1 15.62 12.18 -20.37
CA MET A 1 14.75 11.12 -19.80
C MET A 1 13.69 10.77 -20.82
N ASN A 2 13.77 9.57 -21.40
CA ASN A 2 12.89 9.14 -22.50
C ASN A 2 11.44 8.96 -21.99
N SER A 3 10.45 9.30 -22.80
CA SER A 3 9.03 9.04 -22.50
C SER A 3 8.77 7.57 -22.17
N TYR A 4 9.48 6.63 -22.81
CA TYR A 4 9.40 5.20 -22.52
C TYR A 4 9.87 4.86 -21.10
N GLU A 5 11.06 5.34 -20.72
CA GLU A 5 11.66 5.14 -19.39
C GLU A 5 10.72 5.63 -18.27
N ARG A 6 10.08 6.80 -18.46
CA ARG A 6 9.12 7.34 -17.50
C ARG A 6 7.93 6.41 -17.30
N ARG A 7 7.42 5.78 -18.36
CA ARG A 7 6.31 4.82 -18.29
C ARG A 7 6.74 3.52 -17.62
N CYS A 8 7.92 3.00 -17.92
CA CYS A 8 8.46 1.82 -17.23
C CYS A 8 8.62 2.06 -15.73
N ARG A 9 9.09 3.25 -15.33
CA ARG A 9 9.11 3.66 -13.91
C ARG A 9 7.72 3.70 -13.26
N LEU A 10 6.68 4.11 -14.01
CA LEU A 10 5.30 4.05 -13.52
C LEU A 10 4.82 2.61 -13.32
N LEU A 11 5.11 1.71 -14.26
CA LEU A 11 4.75 0.28 -14.14
C LEU A 11 5.45 -0.37 -12.94
N LEU A 12 6.71 -0.02 -12.69
CA LEU A 12 7.45 -0.53 -11.54
C LEU A 12 6.86 -0.13 -10.19
N GLN A 13 6.01 0.90 -10.10
CA GLN A 13 5.30 1.22 -8.86
C GLN A 13 4.43 0.05 -8.34
N ALA A 14 4.08 -0.91 -9.22
CA ALA A 14 3.46 -2.17 -8.82
C ALA A 14 4.33 -3.00 -7.87
N TYR A 15 5.65 -2.90 -7.94
CA TYR A 15 6.57 -3.60 -7.01
C TYR A 15 6.62 -2.95 -5.63
N PRO A 16 6.92 -3.71 -4.55
CA PRO A 16 7.19 -3.15 -3.22
C PRO A 16 8.33 -2.12 -3.25
N SER A 17 8.31 -1.15 -2.31
CA SER A 17 9.27 -0.04 -2.33
C SER A 17 10.72 -0.51 -2.19
N ARG A 18 10.94 -1.49 -1.31
CA ARG A 18 12.21 -2.17 -1.09
C ARG A 18 12.76 -2.84 -2.35
N TYR A 19 11.89 -3.47 -3.12
CA TYR A 19 12.28 -4.20 -4.33
C TYR A 19 12.69 -3.22 -5.42
N ARG A 20 11.97 -2.10 -5.56
CA ARG A 20 12.36 -1.03 -6.49
C ARG A 20 13.69 -0.39 -6.12
N GLN A 21 13.96 -0.18 -4.83
CA GLN A 21 15.23 0.39 -4.39
C GLN A 21 16.42 -0.55 -4.68
N ALA A 22 16.23 -1.86 -4.49
CA ALA A 22 17.30 -2.83 -4.69
C ALA A 22 17.50 -3.27 -6.16
N ARG A 23 16.41 -3.41 -6.92
CA ARG A 23 16.41 -4.03 -8.26
C ARG A 23 15.69 -3.20 -9.34
N GLY A 24 15.24 -1.99 -8.99
CA GLY A 24 14.45 -1.16 -9.91
C GLY A 24 15.24 -0.69 -11.11
N GLU A 25 16.48 -0.23 -10.92
CA GLU A 25 17.32 0.22 -12.04
C GLU A 25 17.73 -0.94 -12.95
N GLU A 26 18.02 -2.12 -12.40
CA GLU A 26 18.26 -3.34 -13.20
C GLU A 26 17.05 -3.69 -14.06
N LEU A 27 15.84 -3.69 -13.48
CA LEU A 27 14.59 -3.94 -14.20
C LEU A 27 14.32 -2.91 -15.30
N ILE A 28 14.61 -1.63 -15.05
CA ILE A 28 14.47 -0.57 -16.06
C ILE A 28 15.47 -0.80 -17.18
N GLY A 29 16.73 -1.11 -16.86
CA GLY A 29 17.78 -1.43 -17.83
C GLY A 29 17.35 -2.56 -18.74
N THR A 30 16.91 -3.69 -18.17
CA THR A 30 16.42 -4.83 -18.97
C THR A 30 15.23 -4.45 -19.85
N LEU A 31 14.29 -3.64 -19.38
CA LEU A 31 13.16 -3.19 -20.19
C LEU A 31 13.59 -2.24 -21.33
N LEU A 32 14.62 -1.42 -21.10
CA LEU A 32 15.18 -0.53 -22.11
C LEU A 32 16.01 -1.30 -23.15
N ASP A 33 16.75 -2.32 -22.74
CA ASP A 33 17.54 -3.18 -23.63
C ASP A 33 16.64 -4.01 -24.56
N LEU A 34 15.45 -4.39 -24.08
CA LEU A 34 14.44 -5.09 -24.85
C LEU A 34 13.57 -4.14 -25.71
N ALA A 35 13.67 -2.82 -25.52
CA ALA A 35 12.85 -1.85 -26.23
C ALA A 35 13.37 -1.63 -27.66
N GLU A 36 12.49 -1.75 -28.65
CA GLU A 36 12.82 -1.31 -30.01
C GLU A 36 13.10 0.20 -30.05
N PRO A 37 14.10 0.67 -30.83
CA PRO A 37 14.58 2.07 -30.82
C PRO A 37 13.50 3.15 -31.07
N GLU A 38 12.40 2.79 -31.75
CA GLU A 38 11.34 3.71 -32.15
C GLU A 38 10.10 3.65 -31.25
N ARG A 39 10.06 2.74 -30.27
CA ARG A 39 8.84 2.43 -29.54
C ARG A 39 8.67 3.33 -28.31
N ALA A 40 7.66 4.20 -28.34
CA ALA A 40 7.37 5.13 -27.24
C ALA A 40 6.63 4.50 -26.04
N TRP A 41 6.17 3.25 -26.17
CA TRP A 41 5.40 2.53 -25.15
C TRP A 41 5.77 1.04 -25.07
N PRO A 42 5.86 0.47 -23.86
CA PRO A 42 5.94 -0.97 -23.68
C PRO A 42 4.64 -1.63 -24.14
N THR A 43 4.74 -2.87 -24.63
CA THR A 43 3.57 -3.64 -25.07
C THR A 43 2.62 -3.86 -23.90
N LEU A 44 1.31 -4.00 -24.18
CA LEU A 44 0.32 -4.32 -23.15
C LEU A 44 0.68 -5.62 -22.40
N ARG A 45 1.19 -6.63 -23.13
CA ARG A 45 1.64 -7.90 -22.55
C ARG A 45 2.79 -7.71 -21.57
N ASP A 46 3.86 -7.02 -21.98
CA ASP A 46 5.02 -6.74 -21.11
C ASP A 46 4.62 -5.93 -19.89
N SER A 47 3.73 -4.95 -20.08
CA SER A 47 3.18 -4.15 -18.99
C SER A 47 2.41 -5.01 -17.98
N LEU A 48 1.56 -5.93 -18.47
CA LEU A 48 0.81 -6.86 -17.63
C LEU A 48 1.72 -7.85 -16.91
N ASP A 49 2.75 -8.37 -17.57
CA ASP A 49 3.69 -9.32 -16.96
C ASP A 49 4.50 -8.65 -15.83
N VAL A 50 4.97 -7.41 -16.04
CA VAL A 50 5.63 -6.61 -15.00
C VAL A 50 4.68 -6.33 -13.83
N VAL A 51 3.47 -5.87 -14.11
CA VAL A 51 2.47 -5.58 -13.06
C VAL A 51 2.08 -6.86 -12.30
N ARG A 52 1.90 -7.98 -12.99
CA ARG A 52 1.58 -9.29 -12.39
C ARG A 52 2.71 -9.75 -11.48
N GLY A 53 3.97 -9.62 -11.90
CA GLY A 53 5.13 -9.93 -11.06
C GLY A 53 5.14 -9.13 -9.77
N GLY A 54 4.88 -7.82 -9.86
CA GLY A 54 4.78 -6.94 -8.69
C GLY A 54 3.62 -7.29 -7.76
N ILE A 55 2.44 -7.63 -8.31
CA ILE A 55 1.27 -8.05 -7.54
C ILE A 55 1.53 -9.39 -6.84
N VAL A 56 2.05 -10.39 -7.55
CA VAL A 56 2.35 -11.73 -6.99
C VAL A 56 3.35 -11.61 -5.84
N LEU A 57 4.38 -10.77 -5.98
CA LEU A 57 5.35 -10.53 -4.91
C LEU A 57 4.67 -9.94 -3.66
N ARG A 58 3.79 -8.96 -3.84
CA ARG A 58 3.00 -8.40 -2.72
C ARG A 58 2.08 -9.43 -2.08
N LEU A 59 1.47 -10.32 -2.87
CA LEU A 59 0.55 -11.34 -2.38
C LEU A 59 1.27 -12.43 -1.58
N ARG A 60 2.48 -12.83 -2.00
CA ARG A 60 3.30 -13.82 -1.27
C ARG A 60 3.68 -13.36 0.13
N GLU A 61 3.85 -12.05 0.31
CA GLU A 61 4.26 -11.44 1.57
C GLU A 61 3.07 -11.00 2.44
N ARG A 62 1.83 -11.26 1.99
CA ARG A 62 0.65 -10.85 2.74
C ARG A 62 0.50 -11.65 4.03
N PRO A 63 0.21 -10.96 5.16
CA PRO A 63 -0.18 -11.64 6.37
C PRO A 63 -1.55 -12.33 6.18
N PRO A 64 -1.83 -13.40 6.94
CA PRO A 64 -3.15 -14.01 7.01
C PRO A 64 -4.23 -12.97 7.34
N LEU A 65 -5.46 -13.16 6.85
CA LEU A 65 -6.54 -12.19 6.96
C LEU A 65 -6.83 -11.75 8.41
N TRP A 66 -6.70 -12.64 9.39
CA TRP A 66 -6.87 -12.30 10.80
C TRP A 66 -5.76 -11.40 11.37
N HIS A 67 -4.49 -11.63 10.97
CA HIS A 67 -3.38 -10.75 11.34
C HIS A 67 -3.54 -9.37 10.68
N TRP A 68 -4.01 -9.34 9.44
CA TRP A 68 -4.37 -8.11 8.74
C TRP A 68 -5.51 -7.36 9.46
N ALA A 69 -6.58 -8.05 9.86
CA ALA A 69 -7.71 -7.44 10.57
C ALA A 69 -7.28 -6.90 11.95
N ARG A 70 -6.50 -7.67 12.72
CA ARG A 70 -5.95 -7.23 14.02
C ARG A 70 -5.00 -6.04 13.89
N TYR A 71 -4.20 -6.00 12.81
CA TYR A 71 -3.38 -4.84 12.50
C TYR A 71 -4.22 -3.61 12.20
N ARG A 72 -5.23 -3.73 11.33
CA ARG A 72 -6.05 -2.61 10.84
C ARG A 72 -7.04 -2.06 11.86
N LEU A 73 -7.67 -2.93 12.64
CA LEU A 73 -8.68 -2.56 13.63
C LEU A 73 -8.05 -2.26 15.00
N LEU A 74 -7.20 -3.17 15.49
CA LEU A 74 -6.69 -3.12 16.86
C LEU A 74 -5.29 -2.51 16.97
N HIS A 75 -4.68 -2.09 15.85
CA HIS A 75 -3.32 -1.54 15.80
C HIS A 75 -2.28 -2.43 16.50
N LYS A 76 -2.55 -3.76 16.55
CA LYS A 76 -1.64 -4.72 17.20
C LYS A 76 -0.42 -4.97 16.31
N ARG A 77 0.73 -5.18 16.94
CA ARG A 77 1.99 -5.49 16.23
C ARG A 77 1.79 -6.77 15.40
N LEU A 78 2.15 -6.72 14.11
CA LEU A 78 2.29 -7.93 13.31
C LEU A 78 3.47 -8.77 13.81
N PRO A 79 3.42 -10.10 13.64
CA PRO A 79 4.59 -10.96 13.77
C PRO A 79 5.77 -10.44 12.94
N TYR A 80 6.99 -10.66 13.44
CA TYR A 80 8.22 -10.15 12.84
C TYR A 80 8.36 -10.51 11.35
N ALA A 81 7.90 -11.70 10.94
CA ALA A 81 7.90 -12.14 9.54
C ALA A 81 7.19 -11.17 8.57
N TYR A 82 6.15 -10.47 9.04
CA TYR A 82 5.34 -9.55 8.22
C TYR A 82 5.69 -8.07 8.44
N ARG A 83 6.75 -7.76 9.20
CA ARG A 83 7.14 -6.36 9.49
C ARG A 83 7.49 -5.59 8.22
N TRP A 84 8.08 -6.26 7.23
CA TRP A 84 8.40 -5.65 5.94
C TRP A 84 7.16 -5.34 5.10
N TRP A 85 6.14 -6.20 5.17
CA TRP A 85 4.83 -5.92 4.57
C TRP A 85 4.20 -4.68 5.22
N ALA A 86 4.26 -4.58 6.55
CA ALA A 86 3.74 -3.43 7.28
C ALA A 86 4.49 -2.13 6.91
N ARG A 87 5.83 -2.19 6.78
CA ARG A 87 6.64 -1.07 6.26
C ARG A 87 6.17 -0.63 4.88
N ASP A 88 6.05 -1.56 3.93
CA ASP A 88 5.65 -1.24 2.56
C ASP A 88 4.21 -0.68 2.47
N ASP A 89 3.33 -1.06 3.41
CA ASP A 89 2.00 -0.49 3.52
C ASP A 89 2.03 0.93 4.13
N LEU A 90 2.81 1.15 5.20
CA LEU A 90 2.96 2.43 5.90
C LEU A 90 3.68 3.51 5.08
N VAL A 91 4.63 3.11 4.23
CA VAL A 91 5.35 4.02 3.32
C VAL A 91 4.52 4.34 2.07
N GLY A 92 3.49 3.53 1.77
CA GLY A 92 2.67 3.69 0.58
C GLY A 92 1.83 4.98 0.58
N LYS A 93 1.86 5.71 -0.54
CA LYS A 93 1.01 6.91 -0.78
C LYS A 93 -0.49 6.65 -0.54
N TRP A 94 -0.94 5.43 -0.79
CA TRP A 94 -2.33 4.99 -0.66
C TRP A 94 -2.70 4.39 0.70
N TYR A 95 -1.81 4.49 1.71
CA TYR A 95 -2.05 3.93 3.05
C TYR A 95 -3.42 4.32 3.60
N LEU A 96 -3.82 5.58 3.47
CA LEU A 96 -5.07 6.06 4.06
C LEU A 96 -6.31 5.68 3.26
N ALA A 97 -6.19 5.64 1.94
CA ALA A 97 -7.26 5.09 1.11
C ALA A 97 -7.51 3.62 1.47
N ARG A 98 -6.44 2.84 1.70
CA ARG A 98 -6.55 1.44 2.15
C ARG A 98 -7.07 1.30 3.57
N GLN A 99 -6.61 2.15 4.49
CA GLN A 99 -7.06 2.16 5.88
C GLN A 99 -8.56 2.47 5.96
N TYR A 100 -9.01 3.46 5.18
CA TYR A 100 -10.41 3.83 5.09
C TYR A 100 -11.27 2.73 4.46
N MET A 101 -10.80 2.17 3.34
CA MET A 101 -11.50 1.06 2.69
C MET A 101 -11.60 -0.17 3.61
N ALA A 102 -10.57 -0.46 4.40
CA ALA A 102 -10.61 -1.50 5.42
C ALA A 102 -11.64 -1.20 6.52
N TRP A 103 -11.68 0.04 7.02
CA TRP A 103 -12.68 0.47 8.01
C TRP A 103 -14.10 0.35 7.45
N LEU A 104 -14.37 0.89 6.25
CA LEU A 104 -15.67 0.77 5.58
C LEU A 104 -16.11 -0.69 5.46
N LEU A 105 -15.25 -1.57 4.95
CA LEU A 105 -15.58 -2.98 4.77
C LEU A 105 -15.83 -3.70 6.11
N LEU A 106 -15.04 -3.40 7.14
CA LEU A 106 -15.10 -4.11 8.43
C LEU A 106 -16.21 -3.61 9.35
N THR A 107 -16.56 -2.32 9.29
CA THR A 107 -17.65 -1.76 10.12
C THR A 107 -19.00 -1.72 9.42
N SER A 108 -19.05 -1.75 8.08
CA SER A 108 -20.30 -1.81 7.31
C SER A 108 -21.28 -2.91 7.77
N PRO A 109 -20.85 -4.16 8.05
CA PRO A 109 -21.79 -5.17 8.54
C PRO A 109 -22.35 -4.82 9.93
N LEU A 110 -21.58 -4.18 10.82
CA LEU A 110 -22.11 -3.76 12.13
C LEU A 110 -23.21 -2.70 11.99
N TRP A 111 -23.09 -1.79 11.03
CA TRP A 111 -24.10 -0.74 10.79
C TRP A 111 -25.40 -1.29 10.20
N THR A 112 -25.35 -2.33 9.38
CA THR A 112 -26.55 -2.99 8.83
C THR A 112 -27.35 -3.77 9.87
N PHE A 113 -26.70 -4.25 10.94
CA PHE A 113 -27.37 -4.94 12.04
C PHE A 113 -27.90 -4.02 13.14
N ILE A 114 -27.23 -2.88 13.42
CA ILE A 114 -27.58 -1.99 14.55
C ILE A 114 -28.72 -1.01 14.20
N ALA A 115 -28.91 -0.69 12.92
CA ALA A 115 -29.94 0.26 12.48
C ALA A 115 -30.92 -0.39 11.47
N PRO A 116 -31.87 -1.23 11.89
CA PRO A 116 -32.91 -1.75 11.00
C PRO A 116 -33.92 -0.68 10.56
N GLY A 117 -33.76 0.58 10.98
CA GLY A 117 -34.61 1.70 10.60
C GLY A 117 -33.81 2.99 10.42
N GLY A 118 -33.42 3.28 9.18
CA GLY A 118 -33.31 4.65 8.66
C GLY A 118 -32.43 5.65 9.42
N LEU A 119 -31.30 5.25 10.01
CA LEU A 119 -30.25 6.22 10.32
C LEU A 119 -29.75 6.79 8.99
N LEU A 120 -29.92 8.10 8.78
CA LEU A 120 -29.67 8.77 7.51
C LEU A 120 -28.24 8.47 7.06
N TRP A 121 -28.07 8.07 5.80
CA TRP A 121 -26.76 7.92 5.14
C TRP A 121 -25.78 9.09 5.44
N GLY A 122 -26.32 10.28 5.74
CA GLY A 122 -25.57 11.46 6.17
C GLY A 122 -24.72 11.28 7.44
N ASP A 123 -25.20 10.62 8.48
CA ASP A 123 -24.42 10.45 9.72
C ASP A 123 -23.23 9.50 9.51
N LEU A 124 -23.42 8.49 8.66
CA LEU A 124 -22.33 7.61 8.23
C LEU A 124 -21.30 8.38 7.40
N VAL A 125 -21.75 9.25 6.48
CA VAL A 125 -20.87 10.10 5.67
C VAL A 125 -20.10 11.10 6.56
N ILE A 126 -20.75 11.68 7.58
CA ILE A 126 -20.12 12.64 8.49
C ILE A 126 -19.11 11.95 9.41
N ALA A 127 -19.47 10.82 10.03
CA ALA A 127 -18.56 10.06 10.89
C ALA A 127 -17.36 9.52 10.10
N SER A 128 -17.58 9.06 8.87
CA SER A 128 -16.53 8.57 7.99
C SER A 128 -15.64 9.71 7.43
N ALA A 129 -16.22 10.87 7.13
CA ALA A 129 -15.48 12.08 6.78
C ALA A 129 -14.65 12.63 7.96
N LEU A 130 -15.19 12.60 9.19
CA LEU A 130 -14.47 12.99 10.41
C LEU A 130 -13.32 12.02 10.70
N LEU A 131 -13.54 10.70 10.57
CA LEU A 131 -12.47 9.71 10.70
C LEU A 131 -11.40 9.88 9.61
N LEU A 132 -11.80 10.19 8.37
CA LEU A 132 -10.87 10.53 7.30
C LEU A 132 -10.09 11.81 7.60
N MET A 133 -10.74 12.84 8.12
CA MET A 133 -10.13 14.13 8.47
C MET A 133 -9.15 13.96 9.63
N VAL A 134 -9.55 13.31 10.71
CA VAL A 134 -8.68 12.98 11.86
C VAL A 134 -7.53 12.09 11.41
N GLY A 135 -7.81 11.04 10.63
CA GLY A 135 -6.80 10.17 10.04
C GLY A 135 -5.86 10.91 9.08
N TYR A 136 -6.34 11.93 8.36
CA TYR A 136 -5.58 12.79 7.46
C TYR A 136 -4.65 13.74 8.21
N LEU A 137 -5.14 14.37 9.27
CA LEU A 137 -4.38 15.29 10.10
C LEU A 137 -3.34 14.56 10.96
N SER A 138 -3.65 13.33 11.41
CA SER A 138 -2.75 12.49 12.21
C SER A 138 -1.80 11.61 11.37
N ARG A 139 -1.81 11.74 10.03
CA ARG A 139 -0.92 10.97 9.12
C ARG A 139 0.56 10.98 9.53
N PRO A 140 1.21 12.14 9.71
CA PRO A 140 2.65 12.17 9.94
C PRO A 140 3.02 11.58 11.31
N THR A 141 2.18 11.80 12.33
CA THR A 141 2.41 11.33 13.70
C THR A 141 2.15 9.83 13.85
N LEU A 142 1.02 9.32 13.33
CA LEU A 142 0.71 7.89 13.35
C LEU A 142 1.73 7.07 12.56
N ARG A 143 2.19 7.58 11.41
CA ARG A 143 3.20 6.90 10.60
C ARG A 143 4.54 6.78 11.34
N ARG A 144 5.01 7.85 11.97
CA ARG A 144 6.26 7.84 12.76
C ARG A 144 6.18 6.88 13.95
N TYR A 145 5.06 6.90 14.67
CA TYR A 145 4.82 6.01 15.81
C TYR A 145 4.74 4.52 15.40
N GLN A 146 4.08 4.21 14.28
CA GLN A 146 4.00 2.82 13.81
C GLN A 146 5.32 2.31 13.24
N LEU A 147 6.10 3.16 12.55
CA LEU A 147 7.44 2.78 12.07
C LEU A 147 8.38 2.48 13.25
N SER A 148 8.43 3.35 14.27
CA SER A 148 9.27 3.10 15.45
C SER A 148 8.84 1.85 16.21
N ARG A 149 7.53 1.58 16.29
CA ARG A 149 6.96 0.37 16.89
C ARG A 149 7.37 -0.93 16.17
N HIS A 150 7.80 -0.83 14.91
CA HIS A 150 8.26 -1.94 14.08
C HIS A 150 9.78 -1.92 13.84
N GLU A 151 10.54 -1.17 14.65
CA GLU A 151 12.01 -1.05 14.52
C GLU A 151 12.43 -0.46 13.18
N PHE A 152 11.60 0.43 12.61
CA PHE A 152 11.93 1.21 11.43
C PHE A 152 12.06 2.68 11.77
N ASP A 153 13.03 3.34 11.15
CA ASP A 153 13.23 4.77 11.23
C ASP A 153 12.13 5.52 10.45
N HIS A 154 12.08 6.84 10.57
CA HIS A 154 11.15 7.71 9.87
C HIS A 154 11.23 7.60 8.33
N GLU A 155 12.39 7.20 7.81
CA GLU A 155 12.61 6.88 6.39
C GLU A 155 12.19 5.44 6.01
N GLY A 156 11.87 4.61 7.00
CA GLY A 156 11.52 3.21 6.84
C GLY A 156 12.75 2.28 6.78
N THR A 157 13.95 2.75 7.08
CA THR A 157 15.14 1.91 7.23
C THR A 157 15.08 1.15 8.56
N PRO A 158 15.55 -0.10 8.66
CA PRO A 158 15.56 -0.82 9.92
C PRO A 158 16.54 -0.17 10.91
N ILE A 159 16.10 0.07 12.15
CA ILE A 159 16.92 0.58 13.24
C ILE A 159 17.66 -0.61 13.85
N GLY A 160 18.98 -0.66 13.71
CA GLY A 160 19.82 -1.73 14.29
C GLY A 160 20.31 -2.77 13.29
N GLN A 161 20.93 -2.33 12.19
CA GLN A 161 21.95 -3.12 11.49
C GLN A 161 23.33 -2.69 11.96
#